data_AF-A0A5Y3WBD9-F1
#
_entry.id   AF-A0A5Y3WBD9-F1
#
_cell.length_a   1.000
_cell.length_b   1.000
_cell.length_c   1.000
_cell.angle_alpha   90.00
_cell.angle_beta   90.00
_cell.angle_gamma   90.00
#
_symmetry.space_group_name_H-M   'P 1'
#
loop_
_entity.id
_entity.type
_entity.pdbx_description
1 polymer ?
#
loop_
_entity_poly.entity_id
_entity_poly.type
_entity_poly.pdbx_seq_one_letter_code
_entity_poly.pdbx_strand_id
1 'polypeptide(L)'
;MYWITLSAGLHHPLRRPPVTVIKGTITDATGQPLAGATITFTALENTAGMLRSVATYITTVRGEYEFTVTPGVYSVSLAQNGTNGYALGAVHIYDDSPDGTLNSFLNAKNTDTRPEALKQFEALAQQTQDNASKAAQVLEDAINALIKGEKGDMGEQGPQGIPGPAGPAGPAGTVTPSKLITPTADVSRYFAQTDKTPGNQDWKVTEGAAIFSPWTFYPTRTSEKWEIQHPMPGPESLFSNTATLTFKFIANTATAADAEGKDIMEVRLVIPDNAVPPGISIPQATPDKPYLVMGFILRCVTGIVTMYPLDTDITSTAGKQVSAYSPGYSGDFRVDIDRGRLYINSGSGYLGRMTLSRTGVNTPVNTLCIRSGVNPIKEVGFDYLESFILREKLHYTLTPEDANATVYAPWQCLSDNDTRLIIPDTPFPEGFCVNLVSDGLSSVSISSEGDVTISEPAWGSVITRTVAVSGGKKQLIQIGKNGKTWLLY
;
A
#
# COMPACT_ATOMS: atom_id res chain seq x y z
N MET A 1 13.41 -6.69 66.17
CA MET A 1 13.61 -5.34 66.72
C MET A 1 14.19 -4.48 65.60
N TYR A 2 13.42 -3.51 65.09
CA TYR A 2 13.82 -2.29 64.33
C TYR A 2 15.24 -2.22 63.69
N TRP A 3 15.40 -2.13 62.35
CA TRP A 3 15.58 -0.91 61.49
C TRP A 3 16.25 -1.37 60.14
N ILE A 4 16.50 -0.62 59.04
CA ILE A 4 16.24 0.80 58.65
C ILE A 4 15.98 0.94 57.10
N THR A 5 14.95 1.71 56.74
CA THR A 5 14.81 2.72 55.65
C THR A 5 15.38 2.59 54.22
N LEU A 6 14.49 2.74 53.21
CA LEU A 6 14.76 3.37 51.91
C LEU A 6 13.83 4.58 51.70
N SER A 7 14.32 5.63 51.04
CA SER A 7 13.76 6.99 51.08
C SER A 7 12.65 7.29 50.05
N ALA A 8 11.88 8.35 50.33
CA ALA A 8 10.69 8.76 49.58
C ALA A 8 10.97 9.31 48.17
N GLY A 9 9.98 9.16 47.27
CA GLY A 9 10.03 9.63 45.88
C GLY A 9 8.68 9.60 45.15
N LEU A 10 7.68 10.33 45.69
CA LEU A 10 6.34 10.62 45.16
C LEU A 10 5.40 9.45 44.78
N HIS A 11 4.23 9.46 45.41
CA HIS A 11 3.01 8.89 44.82
C HIS A 11 2.65 9.63 43.51
N HIS A 12 2.46 8.88 42.43
CA HIS A 12 1.43 9.20 41.45
C HIS A 12 0.47 8.00 41.36
N PRO A 13 -0.86 8.23 41.32
CA PRO A 13 -1.82 7.13 41.23
C PRO A 13 -1.68 6.42 39.89
N LEU A 14 -2.11 5.16 39.85
CA LEU A 14 -2.25 4.36 38.63
C LEU A 14 -2.93 5.21 37.53
N ARG A 15 -2.16 5.70 36.56
CA ARG A 15 -2.74 6.30 35.36
C ARG A 15 -3.56 5.20 34.68
N ARG A 16 -4.88 5.39 34.65
CA ARG A 16 -5.72 4.66 33.69
C ARG A 16 -5.11 4.87 32.30
N PRO A 17 -5.15 3.89 31.38
CA PRO A 17 -4.83 4.16 29.99
C PRO A 17 -5.66 5.37 29.53
N PRO A 18 -5.08 6.33 28.81
CA PRO A 18 -5.86 7.44 28.27
C PRO A 18 -6.96 6.86 27.38
N VAL A 19 -8.21 7.20 27.69
CA VAL A 19 -9.38 6.75 26.94
C VAL A 19 -10.22 7.97 26.65
N THR A 20 -10.49 8.19 25.37
CA THR A 20 -11.30 9.33 24.91
C THR A 20 -12.77 8.96 25.01
N VAL A 21 -13.59 9.83 25.59
CA VAL A 21 -15.05 9.64 25.65
C VAL A 21 -15.67 10.16 24.36
N ILE A 22 -16.33 9.27 23.63
CA ILE A 22 -17.13 9.64 22.47
C ILE A 22 -18.61 9.62 22.86
N LYS A 23 -19.27 10.78 22.78
CA LYS A 23 -20.68 10.93 23.18
C LYS A 23 -21.45 11.94 22.36
N GLY A 24 -22.76 11.74 22.24
CA GLY A 24 -23.67 12.64 21.55
C GLY A 24 -25.00 11.99 21.20
N THR A 25 -25.69 12.55 20.22
CA THR A 25 -26.96 12.02 19.69
C THR A 25 -26.79 11.77 18.19
N ILE A 26 -27.25 10.62 17.70
CA ILE A 26 -27.36 10.34 16.26
C ILE A 26 -28.80 10.64 15.80
N THR A 27 -28.93 11.44 14.75
CA THR A 27 -30.20 11.75 14.09
C THR A 27 -30.15 11.36 12.61
N ASP A 28 -31.32 11.14 12.00
CA ASP A 28 -31.45 10.99 10.56
C ASP A 28 -31.36 12.34 9.82
N ALA A 29 -31.50 12.29 8.48
CA ALA A 29 -31.48 13.46 7.62
C ALA A 29 -32.67 14.44 7.82
N THR A 30 -33.67 14.07 8.63
CA THR A 30 -34.79 14.92 9.03
C THR A 30 -34.68 15.43 10.47
N GLY A 31 -33.59 15.09 11.17
CA GLY A 31 -33.34 15.47 12.56
C GLY A 31 -34.03 14.57 13.59
N GLN A 32 -34.64 13.45 13.18
CA GLN A 32 -35.25 12.51 14.13
C GLN A 32 -34.18 11.62 14.78
N PRO A 33 -34.24 11.36 16.09
CA PRO A 33 -33.25 10.55 16.79
C PRO A 33 -33.29 9.08 16.37
N LEU A 34 -32.12 8.52 16.02
CA LEU A 34 -31.96 7.12 15.63
C LEU A 34 -31.89 6.21 16.87
N ALA A 35 -33.06 5.87 17.40
CA ALA A 35 -33.23 4.96 18.54
C ALA A 35 -32.83 3.51 18.21
N GLY A 36 -32.10 2.85 19.11
CA GLY A 36 -31.72 1.43 18.96
C GLY A 36 -30.78 1.14 17.79
N ALA A 37 -30.06 2.16 17.31
CA ALA A 37 -29.08 2.02 16.25
C ALA A 37 -27.76 1.46 16.80
N THR A 38 -27.13 0.58 16.02
CA THR A 38 -25.93 -0.16 16.39
C THR A 38 -24.71 0.49 15.76
N ILE A 39 -23.89 1.16 16.57
CA ILE A 39 -22.62 1.76 16.19
C ILE A 39 -21.52 0.70 16.37
N THR A 40 -20.74 0.42 15.33
CA THR A 40 -19.67 -0.59 15.37
C THR A 40 -18.34 0.04 15.02
N PHE A 41 -17.33 -0.19 15.86
CA PHE A 41 -15.94 0.20 15.68
C PHE A 41 -15.11 -1.04 15.36
N THR A 42 -14.50 -1.09 14.19
CA THR A 42 -13.58 -2.15 13.77
C THR A 42 -12.16 -1.60 13.75
N ALA A 43 -11.30 -2.06 14.66
CA ALA A 43 -9.91 -1.64 14.70
C ALA A 43 -9.15 -2.13 13.44
N LEU A 44 -8.51 -1.20 12.73
CA LEU A 44 -7.81 -1.47 11.48
C LEU A 44 -6.36 -1.91 11.69
N GLU A 45 -5.80 -1.67 12.88
CA GLU A 45 -4.40 -1.94 13.22
C GLU A 45 -4.32 -2.64 14.59
N ASN A 46 -3.17 -3.26 14.88
CA ASN A 46 -2.84 -3.69 16.24
C ASN A 46 -2.10 -2.53 16.94
N THR A 47 -2.49 -2.17 18.14
CA THR A 47 -1.77 -1.20 18.98
C THR A 47 -1.07 -1.92 20.14
N ALA A 48 -0.16 -1.23 20.84
CA ALA A 48 0.57 -1.80 21.97
C ALA A 48 -0.34 -2.27 23.13
N GLY A 49 -1.61 -1.84 23.16
CA GLY A 49 -2.60 -2.25 24.16
C GLY A 49 -3.77 -3.09 23.62
N MET A 50 -3.89 -3.31 22.30
CA MET A 50 -5.08 -3.93 21.70
C MET A 50 -4.79 -4.63 20.36
N LEU A 51 -5.24 -5.88 20.23
CA LEU A 51 -5.30 -6.59 18.95
C LEU A 51 -6.49 -6.09 18.11
N ARG A 52 -6.46 -6.26 16.78
CA ARG A 52 -7.62 -6.01 15.90
C ARG A 52 -8.90 -6.63 16.49
N SER A 53 -9.83 -5.77 16.91
CA SER A 53 -11.06 -6.12 17.60
C SER A 53 -12.25 -5.33 17.06
N VAL A 54 -13.45 -5.83 17.35
CA VAL A 54 -14.72 -5.17 17.02
C VAL A 54 -15.44 -4.82 18.32
N ALA A 55 -15.79 -3.55 18.48
CA ALA A 55 -16.60 -3.05 19.60
C ALA A 55 -17.93 -2.51 19.07
N THR A 56 -19.02 -2.80 19.79
CA THR A 56 -20.38 -2.48 19.33
C THR A 56 -21.18 -1.82 20.45
N TYR A 57 -21.83 -0.71 20.13
CA TYR A 57 -22.62 0.10 21.05
C TYR A 57 -24.02 0.35 20.48
N ILE A 58 -25.04 0.43 21.34
CA ILE A 58 -26.44 0.62 20.92
C ILE A 58 -26.94 1.94 21.48
N THR A 59 -27.58 2.78 20.64
CA THR A 59 -28.12 4.07 21.06
C THR A 59 -29.36 3.94 21.96
N THR A 60 -29.58 4.92 22.83
CA THR A 60 -30.80 4.99 23.67
C THR A 60 -32.05 5.18 22.83
N VAL A 61 -33.23 5.12 23.46
CA VAL A 61 -34.52 5.49 22.82
C VAL A 61 -34.59 6.96 22.35
N ARG A 62 -33.60 7.78 22.68
CA ARG A 62 -33.42 9.16 22.21
C ARG A 62 -32.26 9.33 21.22
N GLY A 63 -31.69 8.23 20.72
CA GLY A 63 -30.56 8.25 19.79
C GLY A 63 -29.22 8.64 20.46
N GLU A 64 -29.17 8.70 21.79
CA GLU A 64 -27.97 9.10 22.54
C GLU A 64 -26.98 7.93 22.63
N TYR A 65 -25.68 8.23 22.66
CA TYR A 65 -24.60 7.29 22.90
C TYR A 65 -23.51 7.93 23.76
N GLU A 66 -22.86 7.13 24.60
CA GLU A 66 -21.66 7.50 25.36
C GLU A 66 -20.82 6.24 25.61
N PHE A 67 -19.56 6.25 25.20
CA PHE A 67 -18.61 5.16 25.42
C PHE A 67 -17.17 5.65 25.40
N THR A 68 -16.28 4.94 26.09
CA THR A 68 -14.83 5.16 26.08
C THR A 68 -14.17 4.34 25.00
N VAL A 69 -13.29 4.95 24.19
CA VAL A 69 -12.50 4.24 23.17
C VAL A 69 -11.00 4.39 23.48
N THR A 70 -10.26 3.31 23.28
CA THR A 70 -8.79 3.28 23.38
C THR A 70 -8.13 3.90 22.14
N PRO A 71 -6.93 4.49 22.25
CA PRO A 71 -6.18 4.98 21.10
C PRO A 71 -5.96 3.90 20.02
N GLY A 72 -6.06 4.30 18.76
CA GLY A 72 -6.01 3.43 17.59
C GLY A 72 -6.75 4.00 16.37
N VAL A 73 -6.66 3.28 15.25
CA VAL A 73 -7.37 3.59 13.99
C VAL A 73 -8.55 2.66 13.83
N TYR A 74 -9.75 3.20 13.61
CA TYR A 74 -11.00 2.44 13.54
C TYR A 74 -11.81 2.80 12.30
N SER A 75 -12.37 1.79 11.64
CA SER A 75 -13.50 1.98 10.73
C SER A 75 -14.79 1.94 11.54
N VAL A 76 -15.68 2.92 11.33
CA VAL A 76 -16.96 3.02 12.04
C VAL A 76 -18.12 2.77 11.08
N SER A 77 -19.06 1.92 11.49
CA SER A 77 -20.32 1.69 10.78
C SER A 77 -21.55 1.84 11.68
N LEU A 78 -22.71 2.08 11.07
CA LEU A 78 -23.99 2.25 11.73
C LEU A 78 -25.03 1.33 11.08
N ALA A 79 -25.67 0.48 11.88
CA ALA A 79 -26.81 -0.34 11.47
C ALA A 79 -28.08 0.09 12.22
N GLN A 80 -29.25 -0.06 11.59
CA GLN A 80 -30.55 0.24 12.22
C GLN A 80 -31.52 -0.91 11.99
N ASN A 81 -32.23 -1.36 13.04
CA ASN A 81 -33.24 -2.42 12.95
C ASN A 81 -32.75 -3.73 12.29
N GLY A 82 -31.46 -4.08 12.47
CA GLY A 82 -30.90 -5.34 11.95
C GLY A 82 -30.58 -5.35 10.44
N THR A 83 -30.59 -4.19 9.77
CA THR A 83 -30.07 -4.08 8.39
C THR A 83 -28.54 -4.17 8.34
N ASN A 84 -27.98 -4.45 7.16
CA ASN A 84 -26.54 -4.36 6.93
C ASN A 84 -26.08 -2.91 7.18
N GLY A 85 -25.14 -2.72 8.11
CA GLY A 85 -24.68 -1.40 8.51
C GLY A 85 -23.95 -0.65 7.40
N TYR A 86 -24.18 0.66 7.32
CA TYR A 86 -23.46 1.57 6.42
C TYR A 86 -22.18 2.08 7.09
N ALA A 87 -21.08 2.15 6.35
CA ALA A 87 -19.81 2.69 6.83
C ALA A 87 -19.84 4.22 6.91
N LEU A 88 -19.70 4.77 8.11
CA LEU A 88 -19.67 6.22 8.34
C LEU A 88 -18.30 6.84 7.99
N GLY A 89 -17.22 6.05 8.07
CA GLY A 89 -15.86 6.49 7.75
C GLY A 89 -14.83 5.92 8.72
N ALA A 90 -13.56 6.33 8.55
CA ALA A 90 -12.49 6.01 9.49
C ALA A 90 -12.29 7.14 10.51
N VAL A 91 -11.92 6.79 11.74
CA VAL A 91 -11.54 7.72 12.81
C VAL A 91 -10.18 7.33 13.39
N HIS A 92 -9.38 8.35 13.70
CA HIS A 92 -8.09 8.20 14.38
C HIS A 92 -8.24 8.75 15.79
N ILE A 93 -7.86 7.96 16.79
CA ILE A 93 -7.92 8.33 18.21
C ILE A 93 -6.50 8.21 18.77
N TYR A 94 -5.96 9.32 19.24
CA TYR A 94 -4.62 9.43 19.84
C TYR A 94 -4.70 9.47 21.37
N ASP A 95 -3.59 9.21 22.06
CA ASP A 95 -3.50 9.28 23.54
C ASP A 95 -3.88 10.65 24.12
N ASP A 96 -3.78 11.73 23.33
CA ASP A 96 -4.10 13.11 23.67
C ASP A 96 -5.42 13.61 23.04
N SER A 97 -6.20 12.73 22.40
CA SER A 97 -7.46 13.13 21.73
C SER A 97 -8.53 13.58 22.72
N PRO A 98 -9.09 14.80 22.57
CA PRO A 98 -10.10 15.34 23.48
C PRO A 98 -11.44 14.62 23.33
N ASP A 99 -12.22 14.58 24.41
CA ASP A 99 -13.60 14.08 24.37
C ASP A 99 -14.44 14.81 23.30
N GLY A 100 -15.30 14.07 22.59
CA GLY A 100 -16.01 14.62 21.44
C GLY A 100 -17.22 13.81 20.99
N THR A 101 -17.85 14.26 19.91
CA THR A 101 -18.93 13.53 19.24
C THR A 101 -18.37 12.59 18.18
N LEU A 102 -19.08 11.52 17.82
CA LEU A 102 -18.68 10.66 16.70
C LEU A 102 -18.52 11.47 15.40
N ASN A 103 -19.40 12.46 15.20
CA ASN A 103 -19.37 13.33 14.03
C ASN A 103 -18.15 14.28 14.01
N SER A 104 -17.60 14.70 15.16
CA SER A 104 -16.37 15.50 15.20
C SER A 104 -15.12 14.67 14.86
N PHE A 105 -15.08 13.39 15.24
CA PHE A 105 -14.00 12.49 14.80
C PHE A 105 -14.09 12.14 13.31
N LEU A 106 -15.31 11.92 12.79
CA LEU A 106 -15.52 11.64 11.35
C LEU A 106 -15.24 12.87 10.45
N ASN A 107 -15.53 14.09 10.92
CA ASN A 107 -15.28 15.34 10.18
C ASN A 107 -13.92 16.00 10.50
N ALA A 108 -13.00 15.29 11.15
CA ALA A 108 -11.70 15.84 11.56
C ALA A 108 -10.81 16.35 10.40
N LYS A 109 -11.18 16.08 9.13
CA LYS A 109 -10.59 16.74 7.95
C LYS A 109 -10.61 18.29 7.99
N ASN A 110 -11.44 18.90 8.84
CA ASN A 110 -11.51 20.37 9.00
C ASN A 110 -11.03 20.91 10.37
N THR A 111 -10.40 20.09 11.23
CA THR A 111 -9.80 20.60 12.49
C THR A 111 -8.49 19.87 12.78
N ASP A 112 -7.39 20.60 13.01
CA ASP A 112 -6.03 20.03 13.12
C ASP A 112 -5.78 19.26 14.43
N THR A 113 -6.20 17.99 14.45
CA THR A 113 -6.00 17.02 15.55
C THR A 113 -4.64 16.31 15.51
N ARG A 114 -3.63 16.86 14.82
CA ARG A 114 -2.27 16.30 14.87
C ARG A 114 -1.67 16.46 16.28
N PRO A 115 -0.93 15.46 16.82
CA PRO A 115 -0.40 15.48 18.18
C PRO A 115 0.42 16.73 18.50
N GLU A 116 0.35 17.23 19.73
CA GLU A 116 1.16 18.40 20.15
C GLU A 116 2.67 18.16 19.97
N ALA A 117 3.12 16.91 20.13
CA ALA A 117 4.50 16.52 19.87
C ALA A 117 4.96 16.81 18.43
N LEU A 118 4.07 16.69 17.44
CA LEU A 118 4.39 17.02 16.04
C LEU A 118 4.51 18.54 15.84
N LYS A 119 3.65 19.33 16.49
CA LYS A 119 3.72 20.80 16.45
C LYS A 119 4.97 21.32 17.17
N GLN A 120 5.37 20.68 18.28
CA GLN A 120 6.63 20.95 18.97
C GLN A 120 7.85 20.51 18.13
N PHE A 121 7.75 19.40 17.40
CA PHE A 121 8.80 18.94 16.48
C PHE A 121 8.97 19.89 15.28
N GLU A 122 7.88 20.37 14.67
CA GLU A 122 7.91 21.41 13.62
C GLU A 122 8.58 22.70 14.13
N ALA A 123 8.24 23.16 15.33
CA ALA A 123 8.89 24.32 15.97
C ALA A 123 10.37 24.09 16.28
N LEU A 124 10.75 22.90 16.77
CA LEU A 124 12.13 22.53 17.07
C LEU A 124 12.96 22.35 15.78
N ALA A 125 12.36 21.85 14.70
CA ALA A 125 12.99 21.76 13.39
C ALA A 125 13.28 23.15 12.82
N GLN A 126 12.33 24.09 12.90
CA GLN A 126 12.56 25.48 12.51
C GLN A 126 13.66 26.13 13.36
N GLN A 127 13.64 25.93 14.69
CA GLN A 127 14.69 26.43 15.59
C GLN A 127 16.06 25.80 15.27
N THR A 128 16.10 24.54 14.87
CA THR A 128 17.32 23.83 14.46
C THR A 128 17.85 24.37 13.13
N GLN A 129 16.97 24.69 12.18
CA GLN A 129 17.35 25.32 10.92
C GLN A 129 17.91 26.73 11.14
N ASP A 130 17.27 27.55 11.96
CA ASP A 130 17.74 28.89 12.34
C ASP A 130 19.10 28.83 13.09
N ASN A 131 19.29 27.82 13.94
CA ASN A 131 20.55 27.59 14.65
C ASN A 131 21.65 27.07 13.70
N ALA A 132 21.32 26.23 12.71
CA ALA A 132 22.24 25.78 11.68
C ALA A 132 22.70 26.95 10.78
N SER A 133 21.80 27.86 10.40
CA SER A 133 22.16 29.09 9.68
C SER A 133 23.08 30.00 10.50
N LYS A 134 22.85 30.14 11.81
CA LYS A 134 23.75 30.88 12.71
C LYS A 134 25.11 30.19 12.88
N ALA A 135 25.14 28.86 12.98
CA ALA A 135 26.37 28.08 13.06
C ALA A 135 27.20 28.18 11.77
N ALA A 136 26.55 28.19 10.60
CA ALA A 136 27.21 28.46 9.32
C ALA A 136 27.83 29.87 9.29
N GLN A 137 27.12 30.90 9.77
CA GLN A 137 27.64 32.27 9.85
C GLN A 137 28.86 32.37 10.78
N VAL A 138 28.83 31.70 11.95
CA VAL A 138 29.97 31.65 12.89
C VAL A 138 31.15 30.87 12.30
N LEU A 139 30.91 29.85 11.48
CA LEU A 139 31.95 29.12 10.77
C LEU A 139 32.61 30.00 9.69
N GLU A 140 31.82 30.79 8.95
CA GLU A 140 32.30 31.78 7.98
C GLU A 140 33.23 32.83 8.66
N ASP A 141 32.81 33.36 9.81
CA ASP A 141 33.59 34.33 10.60
C ASP A 141 34.88 33.70 11.17
N ALA A 142 34.83 32.43 11.61
CA ALA A 142 35.99 31.69 12.11
C ALA A 142 37.01 31.36 11.00
N ILE A 143 36.55 31.01 9.80
CA ILE A 143 37.40 30.78 8.62
C ILE A 143 38.12 32.08 8.24
N ASN A 144 37.43 33.23 8.27
CA ASN A 144 38.04 34.54 8.02
C ASN A 144 39.09 34.92 9.08
N ALA A 145 38.94 34.49 10.33
CA ALA A 145 39.94 34.70 11.39
C ALA A 145 41.21 33.83 11.20
N LEU A 146 41.06 32.59 10.70
CA LEU A 146 42.15 31.62 10.52
C LEU A 146 43.18 31.99 9.42
N ILE A 147 42.89 32.97 8.57
CA ILE A 147 43.78 33.39 7.46
C ILE A 147 44.94 34.31 7.93
N LYS A 148 44.88 34.84 9.17
CA LYS A 148 46.00 35.59 9.80
C LYS A 148 46.74 34.70 10.81
N GLY A 149 47.80 34.02 10.37
CA GLY A 149 48.64 33.19 11.25
C GLY A 149 49.85 33.93 11.84
N GLU A 150 50.46 33.34 12.88
CA GLU A 150 51.91 33.37 13.14
C GLU A 150 52.36 32.18 14.01
N LYS A 151 53.66 32.09 14.37
CA LYS A 151 54.44 30.83 14.33
C LYS A 151 55.28 30.52 15.60
N GLY A 152 55.51 29.22 15.87
CA GLY A 152 56.63 28.66 16.68
C GLY A 152 56.18 27.93 17.97
N ASP A 153 56.88 26.95 18.53
CA ASP A 153 58.01 26.11 18.06
C ASP A 153 57.98 24.73 18.79
N MET A 154 58.88 23.81 18.43
CA MET A 154 58.88 22.37 18.82
C MET A 154 59.07 22.07 20.33
N GLY A 155 58.39 21.02 20.83
CA GLY A 155 58.58 20.41 22.16
C GLY A 155 58.56 18.87 22.12
N GLU A 156 59.21 18.22 23.09
CA GLU A 156 59.61 16.80 23.00
C GLU A 156 58.50 15.74 23.20
N GLN A 157 58.77 14.53 22.70
CA GLN A 157 57.88 13.37 22.68
C GLN A 157 57.89 12.61 24.03
N GLY A 158 56.73 12.54 24.70
CA GLY A 158 56.54 11.71 25.90
C GLY A 158 56.43 10.21 25.60
N PRO A 159 56.77 9.32 26.57
CA PRO A 159 56.81 7.87 26.36
C PRO A 159 55.42 7.22 26.21
N GLN A 160 55.40 6.13 25.46
CA GLN A 160 54.18 5.37 25.12
C GLN A 160 53.58 4.65 26.32
N GLY A 161 52.27 4.85 26.55
CA GLY A 161 51.52 4.18 27.62
C GLY A 161 51.36 2.67 27.42
N ILE A 162 51.32 1.94 28.55
CA ILE A 162 51.20 0.48 28.59
C ILE A 162 49.78 0.04 28.14
N PRO A 163 49.63 -1.00 27.30
CA PRO A 163 48.31 -1.51 26.93
C PRO A 163 47.51 -2.03 28.14
N GLY A 164 46.24 -1.64 28.23
CA GLY A 164 45.31 -2.14 29.25
C GLY A 164 44.92 -3.61 29.03
N PRO A 165 44.52 -4.34 30.09
CA PRO A 165 44.10 -5.73 29.97
C PRO A 165 42.81 -5.89 29.15
N ALA A 166 42.65 -7.04 28.49
CA ALA A 166 41.49 -7.35 27.67
C ALA A 166 40.19 -7.32 28.49
N GLY A 167 39.16 -6.67 27.93
CA GLY A 167 37.84 -6.59 28.56
C GLY A 167 37.11 -7.94 28.59
N PRO A 168 36.18 -8.15 29.55
CA PRO A 168 35.39 -9.36 29.63
C PRO A 168 34.46 -9.51 28.41
N ALA A 169 34.12 -10.76 28.07
CA ALA A 169 33.21 -11.08 26.97
C ALA A 169 31.85 -10.38 27.13
N GLY A 170 31.35 -9.80 26.04
CA GLY A 170 30.10 -9.03 26.05
C GLY A 170 28.87 -9.89 26.40
N PRO A 171 27.83 -9.30 27.03
CA PRO A 171 26.60 -10.01 27.35
C PRO A 171 25.87 -10.46 26.07
N ALA A 172 25.19 -11.61 26.16
CA ALA A 172 24.38 -12.13 25.07
C ALA A 172 23.29 -11.13 24.65
N GLY A 173 23.16 -10.90 23.34
CA GLY A 173 22.28 -9.86 22.81
C GLY A 173 20.81 -10.07 23.16
N THR A 174 20.22 -9.07 23.81
CA THR A 174 18.77 -8.89 23.87
C THR A 174 18.24 -8.73 22.45
N VAL A 175 17.25 -9.55 22.07
CA VAL A 175 16.66 -9.53 20.73
C VAL A 175 15.74 -8.32 20.59
N THR A 176 16.30 -7.19 20.18
CA THR A 176 15.51 -6.04 19.69
C THR A 176 14.68 -6.50 18.49
N PRO A 177 13.38 -6.15 18.38
CA PRO A 177 12.63 -6.45 17.17
C PRO A 177 13.31 -5.80 15.96
N SER A 178 13.64 -6.62 14.95
CA SER A 178 14.30 -6.15 13.72
C SER A 178 13.50 -5.03 13.07
N LYS A 179 14.14 -3.87 12.88
CA LYS A 179 13.59 -2.73 12.13
C LYS A 179 13.09 -3.18 10.76
N LEU A 180 11.86 -2.83 10.40
CA LEU A 180 11.29 -3.06 9.07
C LEU A 180 11.52 -1.83 8.20
N ILE A 181 12.02 -2.04 6.99
CA ILE A 181 12.25 -1.03 5.96
C ILE A 181 11.44 -1.50 4.74
N THR A 182 10.42 -0.75 4.34
CA THR A 182 9.50 -1.12 3.25
C THR A 182 8.93 0.16 2.64
N PRO A 183 8.64 0.21 1.32
CA PRO A 183 7.86 1.31 0.76
C PRO A 183 6.41 1.26 1.25
N THR A 184 5.79 2.43 1.41
CA THR A 184 4.34 2.57 1.54
C THR A 184 3.65 2.29 0.20
N ALA A 185 2.63 1.42 0.21
CA ALA A 185 1.78 1.10 -0.93
C ALA A 185 0.35 0.78 -0.45
N ASP A 186 -0.64 1.15 -1.26
CA ASP A 186 -2.02 0.72 -1.05
C ASP A 186 -2.24 -0.62 -1.75
N VAL A 187 -2.76 -1.60 -1.01
CA VAL A 187 -3.07 -2.93 -1.52
C VAL A 187 -4.52 -3.28 -1.19
N SER A 188 -5.33 -3.52 -2.22
CA SER A 188 -6.70 -4.01 -2.07
C SER A 188 -6.81 -5.35 -2.77
N ARG A 189 -7.40 -6.33 -2.08
CA ARG A 189 -7.60 -7.69 -2.58
C ARG A 189 -9.06 -8.08 -2.44
N TYR A 190 -9.63 -8.61 -3.50
CA TYR A 190 -10.99 -9.11 -3.52
C TYR A 190 -11.05 -10.50 -4.13
N PHE A 191 -11.96 -11.30 -3.61
CA PHE A 191 -12.23 -12.66 -4.05
C PHE A 191 -13.73 -12.84 -4.20
N ALA A 192 -14.15 -13.71 -5.12
CA ALA A 192 -15.54 -14.13 -5.14
C ALA A 192 -15.81 -15.11 -3.98
N GLN A 193 -17.00 -15.01 -3.39
CA GLN A 193 -17.54 -15.97 -2.44
C GLN A 193 -19.02 -16.20 -2.75
N THR A 194 -19.56 -17.38 -2.48
CA THR A 194 -21.04 -17.55 -2.48
C THR A 194 -21.66 -16.62 -1.45
N ASP A 195 -22.71 -15.92 -1.81
CA ASP A 195 -23.58 -15.30 -0.83
C ASP A 195 -24.31 -16.40 -0.04
N LYS A 196 -24.22 -16.32 1.28
CA LYS A 196 -24.80 -17.33 2.20
C LYS A 196 -26.15 -16.87 2.76
N THR A 197 -26.71 -15.78 2.24
CA THR A 197 -28.04 -15.30 2.57
C THR A 197 -29.09 -16.37 2.21
N PRO A 198 -29.95 -16.81 3.15
CA PRO A 198 -30.93 -17.85 2.88
C PRO A 198 -31.82 -17.52 1.68
N GLY A 199 -31.79 -18.38 0.65
CA GLY A 199 -32.54 -18.18 -0.60
C GLY A 199 -31.76 -17.47 -1.71
N ASN A 200 -30.60 -16.88 -1.43
CA ASN A 200 -29.64 -16.46 -2.44
C ASN A 200 -28.56 -17.54 -2.63
N GLN A 201 -28.14 -17.77 -3.87
CA GLN A 201 -26.97 -18.61 -4.22
C GLN A 201 -26.01 -17.90 -5.18
N ASP A 202 -26.21 -16.62 -5.44
CA ASP A 202 -25.30 -15.81 -6.24
C ASP A 202 -23.97 -15.60 -5.53
N TRP A 203 -22.95 -15.21 -6.30
CA TRP A 203 -21.64 -14.83 -5.79
C TRP A 203 -21.64 -13.36 -5.38
N LYS A 204 -20.72 -13.01 -4.49
CA LYS A 204 -20.40 -11.63 -4.13
C LYS A 204 -18.89 -11.43 -4.09
N VAL A 205 -18.47 -10.23 -4.45
CA VAL A 205 -17.09 -9.76 -4.25
C VAL A 205 -16.92 -9.45 -2.76
N THR A 206 -15.90 -10.00 -2.12
CA THR A 206 -15.57 -9.74 -0.71
C THR A 206 -14.13 -9.27 -0.59
N GLU A 207 -13.91 -8.16 0.11
CA GLU A 207 -12.57 -7.65 0.45
C GLU A 207 -11.92 -8.53 1.52
N GLY A 208 -10.63 -8.82 1.39
CA GLY A 208 -9.89 -9.54 2.43
C GLY A 208 -8.61 -10.22 1.93
N ALA A 209 -8.01 -11.05 2.79
CA ALA A 209 -6.94 -11.95 2.38
C ALA A 209 -7.51 -13.21 1.71
N ALA A 210 -6.75 -13.83 0.81
CA ALA A 210 -7.15 -15.05 0.11
C ALA A 210 -7.51 -16.16 1.10
N ILE A 211 -8.79 -16.50 1.19
CA ILE A 211 -9.18 -17.85 1.58
C ILE A 211 -9.13 -18.65 0.28
N PHE A 212 -8.16 -19.56 0.15
CA PHE A 212 -8.10 -20.49 -0.97
C PHE A 212 -9.39 -21.32 -1.01
N SER A 213 -10.34 -20.90 -1.83
CA SER A 213 -11.52 -21.69 -2.17
C SER A 213 -11.12 -22.64 -3.30
N PRO A 214 -11.20 -23.97 -3.12
CA PRO A 214 -11.05 -24.91 -4.24
C PRO A 214 -12.25 -24.87 -5.21
N TRP A 215 -13.27 -24.06 -4.91
CA TRP A 215 -14.43 -23.81 -5.74
C TRP A 215 -14.34 -22.43 -6.37
N THR A 216 -14.17 -22.37 -7.69
CA THR A 216 -14.34 -21.12 -8.45
C THR A 216 -15.83 -20.78 -8.53
N PHE A 217 -16.18 -19.53 -8.23
CA PHE A 217 -17.56 -19.07 -8.24
C PHE A 217 -17.93 -18.44 -9.58
N TYR A 218 -18.85 -19.09 -10.28
CA TYR A 218 -19.51 -18.54 -11.46
C TYR A 218 -20.68 -17.65 -11.04
N PRO A 219 -21.00 -16.59 -11.80
CA PRO A 219 -22.36 -16.09 -11.87
C PRO A 219 -23.30 -17.21 -12.23
N THR A 220 -24.17 -17.50 -11.28
CA THR A 220 -25.44 -18.16 -11.47
C THR A 220 -26.30 -17.33 -12.42
N ARG A 221 -26.03 -17.49 -13.73
CA ARG A 221 -26.87 -17.10 -14.87
C ARG A 221 -26.99 -15.59 -15.16
N THR A 222 -25.87 -14.91 -15.42
CA THR A 222 -25.90 -13.53 -15.96
C THR A 222 -26.22 -13.49 -17.46
N SER A 223 -27.50 -13.70 -17.82
CA SER A 223 -28.07 -13.03 -19.00
C SER A 223 -28.30 -11.53 -18.75
N GLU A 224 -28.10 -11.08 -17.52
CA GLU A 224 -28.23 -9.70 -17.06
C GLU A 224 -26.85 -9.02 -17.00
N LYS A 225 -26.84 -7.69 -17.07
CA LYS A 225 -25.61 -6.90 -16.97
C LYS A 225 -25.12 -6.82 -15.53
N TRP A 226 -23.82 -6.98 -15.32
CA TRP A 226 -23.17 -6.91 -14.02
C TRP A 226 -22.00 -5.92 -14.05
N GLU A 227 -21.67 -5.35 -12.90
CA GLU A 227 -20.55 -4.43 -12.72
C GLU A 227 -20.01 -4.54 -11.28
N ILE A 228 -18.69 -4.68 -11.18
CA ILE A 228 -17.90 -4.57 -9.94
C ILE A 228 -17.28 -3.17 -9.95
N GLN A 229 -17.45 -2.42 -8.88
CA GLN A 229 -16.82 -1.10 -8.68
C GLN A 229 -15.79 -1.19 -7.55
N HIS A 230 -14.53 -0.91 -7.86
CA HIS A 230 -13.42 -0.85 -6.91
C HIS A 230 -12.82 0.56 -6.85
N PRO A 231 -12.94 1.30 -5.73
CA PRO A 231 -12.32 2.60 -5.56
C PRO A 231 -10.78 2.54 -5.64
N MET A 232 -10.20 3.32 -6.54
CA MET A 232 -8.76 3.45 -6.75
C MET A 232 -8.26 4.78 -6.15
N PRO A 233 -7.73 4.80 -4.91
CA PRO A 233 -7.27 6.03 -4.29
C PRO A 233 -6.08 6.65 -5.04
N GLY A 234 -5.97 7.98 -5.03
CA GLY A 234 -4.84 8.74 -5.56
C GLY A 234 -4.43 8.38 -7.00
N PRO A 235 -5.23 8.76 -8.02
CA PRO A 235 -4.97 8.43 -9.43
C PRO A 235 -3.63 8.98 -9.95
N GLU A 236 -3.11 10.06 -9.35
CA GLU A 236 -1.81 10.64 -9.66
C GLU A 236 -0.63 9.69 -9.36
N SER A 237 -0.77 8.81 -8.36
CA SER A 237 0.23 7.76 -8.08
C SER A 237 0.30 6.72 -9.18
N LEU A 238 -0.80 6.47 -9.92
CA LEU A 238 -0.80 5.52 -11.05
C LEU A 238 0.15 5.94 -12.16
N PHE A 239 0.43 7.24 -12.32
CA PHE A 239 1.30 7.76 -13.37
C PHE A 239 2.71 8.11 -12.89
N SER A 240 2.88 8.42 -11.61
CA SER A 240 4.17 8.81 -11.03
C SER A 240 4.96 7.63 -10.45
N ASN A 241 4.27 6.60 -9.96
CA ASN A 241 4.84 5.41 -9.35
C ASN A 241 4.36 4.14 -10.07
N THR A 242 4.88 2.99 -9.62
CA THR A 242 4.42 1.68 -10.07
C THR A 242 3.03 1.38 -9.50
N ALA A 243 2.12 0.93 -10.35
CA ALA A 243 0.83 0.40 -9.95
C ALA A 243 0.46 -0.82 -10.79
N THR A 244 -0.26 -1.77 -10.20
CA THR A 244 -0.58 -3.04 -10.86
C THR A 244 -2.03 -3.41 -10.57
N LEU A 245 -2.72 -3.95 -11.59
CA LEU A 245 -4.07 -4.48 -11.49
C LEU A 245 -4.07 -5.91 -12.00
N THR A 246 -4.16 -6.89 -11.10
CA THR A 246 -4.19 -8.32 -11.43
C THR A 246 -5.62 -8.83 -11.30
N PHE A 247 -6.11 -9.54 -12.32
CA PHE A 247 -7.46 -10.11 -12.31
C PHE A 247 -7.45 -11.53 -12.89
N LYS A 248 -8.13 -12.43 -12.18
CA LYS A 248 -8.40 -13.80 -12.59
C LYS A 248 -9.89 -14.02 -12.72
N PHE A 249 -10.30 -14.57 -13.85
CA PHE A 249 -11.69 -14.81 -14.18
C PHE A 249 -11.86 -16.10 -14.96
N ILE A 250 -13.09 -16.62 -15.01
CA ILE A 250 -13.47 -17.73 -15.88
C ILE A 250 -14.62 -17.29 -16.79
N ALA A 251 -14.64 -17.71 -18.04
CA ALA A 251 -15.71 -17.45 -18.99
C ALA A 251 -16.25 -18.77 -19.55
N ASN A 252 -17.55 -19.02 -19.41
CA ASN A 252 -18.17 -20.31 -19.74
C ASN A 252 -19.35 -20.21 -20.71
N THR A 253 -19.51 -21.24 -21.53
CA THR A 253 -20.59 -21.45 -22.49
C THR A 253 -20.87 -22.95 -22.66
N ALA A 254 -21.98 -23.31 -23.31
CA ALA A 254 -22.26 -24.69 -23.66
C ALA A 254 -21.30 -25.21 -24.75
N THR A 255 -20.97 -24.38 -25.74
CA THR A 255 -20.00 -24.67 -26.82
C THR A 255 -19.11 -23.45 -27.09
N ALA A 256 -17.97 -23.67 -27.75
CA ALA A 256 -17.10 -22.57 -28.18
C ALA A 256 -17.80 -21.61 -29.18
N ALA A 257 -18.76 -22.12 -29.97
CA ALA A 257 -19.51 -21.30 -30.94
C ALA A 257 -20.45 -20.29 -30.26
N ASP A 258 -20.97 -20.59 -29.06
CA ASP A 258 -21.85 -19.68 -28.31
C ASP A 258 -21.13 -18.44 -27.77
N ALA A 259 -19.79 -18.47 -27.72
CA ALA A 259 -18.96 -17.34 -27.34
C ALA A 259 -18.68 -16.38 -28.51
N GLU A 260 -18.88 -16.80 -29.77
CA GLU A 260 -18.47 -16.04 -30.94
C GLU A 260 -19.18 -14.67 -31.02
N GLY A 261 -18.40 -13.60 -31.19
CA GLY A 261 -18.89 -12.22 -31.17
C GLY A 261 -19.36 -11.71 -29.81
N LYS A 262 -19.15 -12.47 -28.71
CA LYS A 262 -19.51 -12.06 -27.35
C LYS A 262 -18.42 -11.25 -26.67
N ASP A 263 -18.85 -10.27 -25.88
CA ASP A 263 -18.02 -9.57 -24.91
C ASP A 263 -17.85 -10.47 -23.67
N ILE A 264 -16.60 -10.76 -23.30
CA ILE A 264 -16.26 -11.58 -22.13
C ILE A 264 -16.25 -10.69 -20.88
N MET A 265 -15.49 -9.60 -20.90
CA MET A 265 -15.53 -8.55 -19.89
C MET A 265 -15.06 -7.22 -20.47
N GLU A 266 -15.52 -6.13 -19.88
CA GLU A 266 -14.95 -4.80 -20.04
C GLU A 266 -14.30 -4.37 -18.73
N VAL A 267 -13.08 -3.85 -18.79
CA VAL A 267 -12.35 -3.25 -17.67
C VAL A 267 -12.16 -1.78 -17.97
N ARG A 268 -12.58 -0.92 -17.05
CA ARG A 268 -12.68 0.54 -17.26
C ARG A 268 -12.31 1.31 -16.00
N LEU A 269 -11.33 2.21 -16.10
CA LEU A 269 -10.95 3.15 -15.05
C LEU A 269 -10.98 4.56 -15.63
N VAL A 270 -12.01 5.34 -15.28
CA VAL A 270 -12.09 6.76 -15.63
C VAL A 270 -11.22 7.55 -14.66
N ILE A 271 -10.31 8.33 -15.24
CA ILE A 271 -9.33 9.17 -14.54
C ILE A 271 -9.62 10.64 -14.88
N PRO A 272 -9.39 11.58 -13.95
CA PRO A 272 -9.56 12.99 -14.26
C PRO A 272 -8.32 13.49 -15.03
N ASP A 273 -8.52 14.37 -16.01
CA ASP A 273 -7.44 14.90 -16.87
C ASP A 273 -6.26 15.49 -16.08
N ASN A 274 -6.52 16.10 -14.92
CA ASN A 274 -5.50 16.70 -14.06
C ASN A 274 -4.68 15.70 -13.23
N ALA A 275 -5.04 14.41 -13.20
CA ALA A 275 -4.22 13.37 -12.58
C ALA A 275 -3.08 12.89 -13.52
N VAL A 276 -3.11 13.24 -14.80
CA VAL A 276 -2.09 12.86 -15.77
C VAL A 276 -0.94 13.87 -15.77
N PRO A 277 0.32 13.46 -15.47
CA PRO A 277 1.46 14.36 -15.43
C PRO A 277 1.75 15.09 -16.76
N PRO A 278 2.27 16.35 -16.70
CA PRO A 278 2.73 17.07 -17.88
C PRO A 278 3.74 16.26 -18.70
N GLY A 279 3.47 16.10 -20.00
CA GLY A 279 4.33 15.35 -20.94
C GLY A 279 3.76 14.00 -21.38
N ILE A 280 2.72 13.47 -20.73
CA ILE A 280 1.93 12.36 -21.27
C ILE A 280 0.86 12.92 -22.21
N SER A 281 0.87 12.49 -23.47
CA SER A 281 -0.15 12.87 -24.44
C SER A 281 -1.49 12.21 -24.08
N ILE A 282 -2.52 13.03 -23.87
CA ILE A 282 -3.90 12.59 -23.70
C ILE A 282 -4.72 12.91 -24.95
N PRO A 283 -5.62 12.02 -25.40
CA PRO A 283 -6.55 12.33 -26.49
C PRO A 283 -7.45 13.52 -26.11
N GLN A 284 -7.76 14.38 -27.09
CA GLN A 284 -8.65 15.52 -26.89
C GLN A 284 -10.09 15.05 -26.60
N ALA A 285 -10.73 15.65 -25.59
CA ALA A 285 -12.14 15.42 -25.29
C ALA A 285 -13.06 15.94 -26.41
N THR A 286 -14.12 15.19 -26.71
CA THR A 286 -15.22 15.62 -27.59
C THR A 286 -16.55 15.59 -26.83
N PRO A 287 -17.63 16.25 -27.32
CA PRO A 287 -18.94 16.19 -26.66
C PRO A 287 -19.46 14.76 -26.44
N ASP A 288 -19.25 13.88 -27.41
CA ASP A 288 -19.67 12.47 -27.35
C ASP A 288 -18.74 11.59 -26.52
N LYS A 289 -17.47 12.01 -26.35
CA LYS A 289 -16.44 11.28 -25.60
C LYS A 289 -15.63 12.24 -24.70
N PRO A 290 -16.19 12.73 -23.58
CA PRO A 290 -15.50 13.67 -22.71
C PRO A 290 -14.55 12.99 -21.72
N TYR A 291 -14.84 11.78 -21.25
CA TYR A 291 -14.12 11.16 -20.13
C TYR A 291 -12.80 10.54 -20.59
N LEU A 292 -11.70 10.84 -19.91
CA LEU A 292 -10.41 10.17 -20.10
C LEU A 292 -10.44 8.81 -19.42
N VAL A 293 -10.05 7.76 -20.13
CA VAL A 293 -10.22 6.39 -19.66
C VAL A 293 -9.03 5.48 -19.96
N MET A 294 -8.73 4.66 -18.97
CA MET A 294 -7.82 3.53 -19.03
C MET A 294 -8.65 2.24 -19.07
N GLY A 295 -8.32 1.30 -19.96
CA GLY A 295 -8.98 0.00 -19.99
C GLY A 295 -9.17 -0.59 -21.38
N PHE A 296 -9.81 -1.76 -21.42
CA PHE A 296 -9.97 -2.60 -22.60
C PHE A 296 -11.24 -3.46 -22.47
N ILE A 297 -11.64 -4.10 -23.57
CA ILE A 297 -12.72 -5.08 -23.60
C ILE A 297 -12.21 -6.39 -24.24
N LEU A 298 -12.48 -7.51 -23.61
CA LEU A 298 -12.17 -8.85 -24.12
C LEU A 298 -13.37 -9.38 -24.89
N ARG A 299 -13.13 -9.94 -26.07
CA ARG A 299 -14.16 -10.54 -26.94
C ARG A 299 -13.67 -11.85 -27.52
N CYS A 300 -14.56 -12.81 -27.74
CA CYS A 300 -14.22 -13.98 -28.56
C CYS A 300 -14.54 -13.68 -30.03
N VAL A 301 -13.52 -13.75 -30.88
CA VAL A 301 -13.61 -13.50 -32.33
C VAL A 301 -12.85 -14.60 -33.06
N THR A 302 -13.50 -15.27 -34.00
CA THR A 302 -13.00 -16.47 -34.70
C THR A 302 -12.50 -17.57 -33.74
N GLY A 303 -13.19 -17.75 -32.60
CA GLY A 303 -12.79 -18.68 -31.54
C GLY A 303 -11.55 -18.26 -30.72
N ILE A 304 -11.08 -17.02 -30.86
CA ILE A 304 -9.91 -16.48 -30.15
C ILE A 304 -10.33 -15.35 -29.20
N VAL A 305 -9.95 -15.47 -27.93
CA VAL A 305 -10.05 -14.36 -26.96
C VAL A 305 -9.12 -13.25 -27.41
N THR A 306 -9.71 -12.10 -27.76
CA THR A 306 -9.04 -10.94 -28.34
C THR A 306 -9.37 -9.71 -27.52
N MET A 307 -8.34 -8.99 -27.09
CA MET A 307 -8.45 -7.73 -26.36
C MET A 307 -8.54 -6.56 -27.33
N TYR A 308 -9.51 -5.68 -27.13
CA TYR A 308 -9.72 -4.46 -27.91
C TYR A 308 -9.66 -3.22 -27.00
N PRO A 309 -9.24 -2.04 -27.52
CA PRO A 309 -9.43 -0.77 -26.83
C PRO A 309 -10.92 -0.51 -26.57
N LEU A 310 -11.22 0.22 -25.48
CA LEU A 310 -12.59 0.61 -25.15
C LEU A 310 -13.25 1.39 -26.30
N ASP A 311 -14.57 1.24 -26.39
CA ASP A 311 -15.42 1.90 -27.38
C ASP A 311 -15.00 1.66 -28.87
N THR A 312 -14.35 0.53 -29.15
CA THR A 312 -14.09 0.00 -30.49
C THR A 312 -14.85 -1.31 -30.71
N ASP A 313 -15.09 -1.70 -31.96
CA ASP A 313 -15.73 -2.98 -32.34
C ASP A 313 -14.70 -4.04 -32.79
N ILE A 314 -15.20 -5.24 -33.12
CA ILE A 314 -14.38 -6.40 -33.51
C ILE A 314 -13.57 -6.22 -34.81
N THR A 315 -13.91 -5.25 -35.66
CA THR A 315 -13.19 -4.94 -36.91
C THR A 315 -11.95 -4.08 -36.68
N SER A 316 -11.76 -3.55 -35.46
CA SER A 316 -10.62 -2.71 -35.13
C SER A 316 -9.28 -3.45 -35.27
N THR A 317 -8.38 -2.89 -36.07
CA THR A 317 -7.00 -3.38 -36.26
C THR A 317 -6.13 -3.25 -35.00
N ALA A 318 -6.62 -2.59 -33.95
CA ALA A 318 -5.95 -2.50 -32.65
C ALA A 318 -6.11 -3.76 -31.78
N GLY A 319 -6.94 -4.73 -32.20
CA GLY A 319 -7.17 -5.99 -31.49
C GLY A 319 -5.87 -6.78 -31.23
N LYS A 320 -5.74 -7.31 -30.02
CA LYS A 320 -4.63 -8.17 -29.57
C LYS A 320 -5.15 -9.55 -29.23
N GLN A 321 -4.79 -10.55 -30.03
CA GLN A 321 -5.11 -11.94 -29.72
C GLN A 321 -4.39 -12.37 -28.45
N VAL A 322 -5.10 -13.03 -27.54
CA VAL A 322 -4.59 -13.52 -26.25
C VAL A 322 -4.36 -15.03 -26.34
N SER A 323 -5.44 -15.78 -26.62
CA SER A 323 -5.44 -17.25 -26.59
C SER A 323 -6.72 -17.79 -27.23
N ALA A 324 -6.72 -19.07 -27.63
CA ALA A 324 -7.94 -19.74 -28.07
C ALA A 324 -8.99 -19.81 -26.94
N TYR A 325 -10.27 -19.70 -27.29
CA TYR A 325 -11.39 -19.87 -26.36
C TYR A 325 -11.83 -21.34 -26.30
N SER A 326 -12.22 -21.80 -25.12
CA SER A 326 -12.93 -23.06 -24.89
C SER A 326 -13.93 -22.88 -23.74
N PRO A 327 -15.00 -23.68 -23.64
CA PRO A 327 -15.84 -23.73 -22.44
C PRO A 327 -14.99 -23.92 -21.17
N GLY A 328 -15.30 -23.16 -20.12
CA GLY A 328 -14.47 -23.07 -18.90
C GLY A 328 -13.16 -22.31 -19.07
N TYR A 329 -13.03 -21.40 -20.04
CA TYR A 329 -11.83 -20.58 -20.28
C TYR A 329 -11.43 -19.81 -19.02
N SER A 330 -10.22 -20.03 -18.50
CA SER A 330 -9.65 -19.25 -17.40
C SER A 330 -8.73 -18.16 -17.97
N GLY A 331 -9.02 -16.90 -17.64
CA GLY A 331 -8.22 -15.75 -18.02
C GLY A 331 -7.46 -15.18 -16.83
N ASP A 332 -6.13 -15.30 -16.88
CA ASP A 332 -5.20 -14.57 -16.01
C ASP A 332 -4.70 -13.34 -16.76
N PHE A 333 -4.89 -12.14 -16.20
CA PHE A 333 -4.44 -10.89 -16.79
C PHE A 333 -3.89 -9.92 -15.73
N ARG A 334 -2.97 -9.06 -16.17
CA ARG A 334 -2.37 -8.02 -15.34
C ARG A 334 -2.16 -6.76 -16.15
N VAL A 335 -2.62 -5.62 -15.66
CA VAL A 335 -2.26 -4.30 -16.17
C VAL A 335 -1.18 -3.73 -15.27
N ASP A 336 -0.01 -3.52 -15.83
CA ASP A 336 1.16 -2.95 -15.17
C ASP A 336 1.32 -1.50 -15.61
N ILE A 337 1.46 -0.59 -14.65
CA ILE A 337 1.69 0.83 -14.91
C ILE A 337 3.03 1.21 -14.31
N ASP A 338 4.00 1.55 -15.16
CA ASP A 338 5.33 2.03 -14.78
C ASP A 338 5.65 3.32 -15.55
N ARG A 339 6.08 4.36 -14.84
CA ARG A 339 6.44 5.69 -15.40
C ARG A 339 5.36 6.24 -16.34
N GLY A 340 4.09 6.09 -15.97
CA GLY A 340 2.94 6.52 -16.76
C GLY A 340 2.72 5.77 -18.08
N ARG A 341 3.35 4.59 -18.24
CA ARG A 341 3.14 3.69 -19.37
C ARG A 341 2.39 2.46 -18.90
N LEU A 342 1.33 2.13 -19.63
CA LEU A 342 0.43 1.02 -19.33
C LEU A 342 0.82 -0.17 -20.19
N TYR A 343 1.20 -1.27 -19.56
CA TYR A 343 1.56 -2.54 -20.18
C TYR A 343 0.48 -3.55 -19.82
N ILE A 344 0.08 -4.40 -20.76
CA ILE A 344 -0.88 -5.47 -20.49
C ILE A 344 -0.20 -6.81 -20.68
N ASN A 345 -0.34 -7.63 -19.66
CA ASN A 345 0.17 -8.98 -19.55
C ASN A 345 -1.00 -9.95 -19.37
N SER A 346 -0.80 -11.19 -19.81
CA SER A 346 -1.73 -12.31 -19.65
C SER A 346 -0.98 -13.56 -19.20
N GLY A 347 -1.71 -14.63 -18.86
CA GLY A 347 -1.12 -15.97 -18.69
C GLY A 347 -0.38 -16.47 -19.93
N SER A 348 -0.67 -15.94 -21.12
CA SER A 348 0.03 -16.23 -22.38
C SER A 348 1.21 -15.27 -22.68
N GLY A 349 1.51 -14.33 -21.78
CA GLY A 349 2.60 -13.35 -21.90
C GLY A 349 2.13 -11.93 -22.21
N TYR A 350 3.09 -11.09 -22.63
CA TYR A 350 2.91 -9.66 -22.88
C TYR A 350 2.09 -9.38 -24.16
N LEU A 351 1.00 -8.62 -24.01
CA LEU A 351 0.06 -8.27 -25.09
C LEU A 351 0.36 -6.91 -25.75
N GLY A 352 1.20 -6.09 -25.13
CA GLY A 352 1.60 -4.78 -25.65
C GLY A 352 1.34 -3.62 -24.69
N ARG A 353 1.63 -2.41 -25.18
CA ARG A 353 1.34 -1.15 -24.49
C ARG A 353 -0.09 -0.69 -24.79
N MET A 354 -0.83 -0.33 -23.75
CA MET A 354 -2.12 0.35 -23.86
C MET A 354 -1.93 1.87 -23.86
N THR A 355 -2.79 2.56 -24.61
CA THR A 355 -2.88 4.03 -24.64
C THR A 355 -4.15 4.49 -23.95
N LEU A 356 -4.10 5.65 -23.29
CA LEU A 356 -5.31 6.30 -22.79
C LEU A 356 -6.24 6.64 -23.97
N SER A 357 -7.55 6.50 -23.75
CA SER A 357 -8.59 6.78 -24.75
C SER A 357 -9.63 7.75 -24.18
N ARG A 358 -10.52 8.27 -25.02
CA ARG A 358 -11.73 8.98 -24.57
C ARG A 358 -12.94 8.08 -24.71
N THR A 359 -13.91 8.25 -23.82
CA THR A 359 -15.17 7.53 -23.83
C THR A 359 -16.38 8.41 -23.53
N GLY A 360 -17.54 8.02 -24.05
CA GLY A 360 -18.84 8.58 -23.66
C GLY A 360 -19.46 7.90 -22.43
N VAL A 361 -18.93 6.74 -22.03
CA VAL A 361 -19.43 5.97 -20.87
C VAL A 361 -18.89 6.59 -19.59
N ASN A 362 -19.75 7.29 -18.85
CA ASN A 362 -19.41 7.79 -17.52
C ASN A 362 -19.48 6.65 -16.50
N THR A 363 -18.33 6.21 -16.00
CA THR A 363 -18.21 5.46 -14.74
C THR A 363 -17.69 6.37 -13.65
N PRO A 364 -17.95 6.10 -12.36
CA PRO A 364 -17.44 6.92 -11.26
C PRO A 364 -15.93 7.16 -11.39
N VAL A 365 -15.51 8.42 -11.27
CA VAL A 365 -14.11 8.82 -11.40
C VAL A 365 -13.30 8.14 -10.29
N ASN A 366 -12.06 7.74 -10.59
CA ASN A 366 -11.19 7.00 -9.67
C ASN A 366 -11.80 5.69 -9.18
N THR A 367 -12.66 5.05 -9.98
CA THR A 367 -13.26 3.75 -9.68
C THR A 367 -12.98 2.80 -10.83
N LEU A 368 -12.28 1.71 -10.55
CA LEU A 368 -12.08 0.62 -11.47
C LEU A 368 -13.39 -0.17 -11.58
N CYS A 369 -13.98 -0.14 -12.77
CA CYS A 369 -15.20 -0.84 -13.10
C CYS A 369 -14.85 -2.07 -13.96
N ILE A 370 -15.16 -3.26 -13.45
CA ILE A 370 -15.06 -4.53 -14.20
C ILE A 370 -16.49 -5.01 -14.43
N ARG A 371 -16.89 -5.21 -15.69
CA ARG A 371 -18.31 -5.33 -16.04
C ARG A 371 -18.58 -6.23 -17.25
N SER A 372 -19.84 -6.64 -17.37
CA SER A 372 -20.39 -7.16 -18.63
C SER A 372 -20.31 -6.10 -19.74
N GLY A 373 -19.96 -6.53 -20.96
CA GLY A 373 -20.04 -5.70 -22.16
C GLY A 373 -21.47 -5.43 -22.65
N VAL A 374 -21.60 -5.05 -23.92
CA VAL A 374 -22.89 -4.77 -24.56
C VAL A 374 -23.58 -6.06 -25.01
N ASN A 375 -22.80 -7.04 -25.50
CA ASN A 375 -23.25 -8.37 -25.94
C ASN A 375 -22.56 -9.46 -25.09
N PRO A 376 -22.86 -9.57 -23.79
CA PRO A 376 -22.07 -10.39 -22.87
C PRO A 376 -22.18 -11.88 -23.15
N ILE A 377 -21.09 -12.60 -22.86
CA ILE A 377 -21.09 -14.04 -22.67
C ILE A 377 -21.89 -14.39 -21.39
N LYS A 378 -22.54 -15.55 -21.38
CA LYS A 378 -23.62 -15.86 -20.42
C LYS A 378 -23.15 -16.08 -18.99
N GLU A 379 -21.94 -16.58 -18.80
CA GLU A 379 -21.40 -17.00 -17.50
C GLU A 379 -19.94 -16.52 -17.39
N VAL A 380 -19.66 -15.58 -16.46
CA VAL A 380 -18.32 -14.98 -16.25
C VAL A 380 -17.92 -15.04 -14.78
N GLY A 381 -17.31 -16.15 -14.37
CA GLY A 381 -16.72 -16.34 -13.04
C GLY A 381 -15.68 -15.27 -12.73
N PHE A 382 -15.66 -14.80 -11.49
CA PHE A 382 -14.55 -14.00 -10.96
C PHE A 382 -13.86 -14.79 -9.86
N ASP A 383 -12.53 -14.77 -9.82
CA ASP A 383 -11.74 -15.53 -8.84
C ASP A 383 -10.95 -14.58 -7.93
N TYR A 384 -10.19 -13.66 -8.53
CA TYR A 384 -9.27 -12.78 -7.82
C TYR A 384 -9.16 -11.40 -8.47
N LEU A 385 -9.21 -10.34 -7.65
CA LEU A 385 -8.78 -8.98 -7.98
C LEU A 385 -7.70 -8.57 -6.99
N GLU A 386 -6.59 -8.03 -7.49
CA GLU A 386 -5.66 -7.26 -6.67
C GLU A 386 -5.34 -5.93 -7.35
N SER A 387 -5.41 -4.85 -6.58
CA SER A 387 -4.80 -3.58 -6.94
C SER A 387 -3.66 -3.29 -5.99
N PHE A 388 -2.49 -2.98 -6.55
CA PHE A 388 -1.33 -2.45 -5.83
C PHE A 388 -1.01 -1.06 -6.37
N ILE A 389 -0.88 -0.05 -5.50
CA ILE A 389 -0.49 1.31 -5.88
C ILE A 389 0.64 1.75 -4.97
N LEU A 390 1.86 1.84 -5.51
CA LEU A 390 3.02 2.32 -4.76
C LEU A 390 2.85 3.82 -4.45
N ARG A 391 2.94 4.21 -3.18
CA ARG A 391 2.81 5.61 -2.74
C ARG A 391 4.14 6.32 -2.71
N GLU A 392 5.21 5.62 -2.34
CA GLU A 392 6.56 6.14 -2.33
C GLU A 392 7.56 5.12 -2.87
N LYS A 393 8.66 5.61 -3.45
CA LYS A 393 9.79 4.76 -3.85
C LYS A 393 10.76 4.67 -2.70
N LEU A 394 11.12 3.45 -2.30
CA LEU A 394 12.04 3.21 -1.19
C LEU A 394 13.49 3.41 -1.69
N HIS A 395 14.04 4.60 -1.52
CA HIS A 395 15.46 4.90 -1.72
C HIS A 395 16.10 5.11 -0.35
N TYR A 396 16.60 4.03 0.25
CA TYR A 396 17.01 4.02 1.66
C TYR A 396 18.53 3.80 1.81
N THR A 397 19.22 4.76 2.44
CA THR A 397 20.65 4.63 2.77
C THR A 397 20.84 3.83 4.05
N LEU A 398 21.57 2.73 3.96
CA LEU A 398 21.88 1.89 5.12
C LEU A 398 22.74 2.64 6.15
N THR A 399 22.44 2.43 7.43
CA THR A 399 23.17 2.99 8.58
C THR A 399 23.66 1.85 9.50
N PRO A 400 24.64 2.09 10.39
CA PRO A 400 25.11 1.06 11.33
C PRO A 400 24.01 0.54 12.27
N GLU A 401 22.94 1.33 12.48
CA GLU A 401 21.77 0.96 13.29
C GLU A 401 20.85 -0.06 12.59
N ASP A 402 20.99 -0.24 11.27
CA ASP A 402 20.17 -1.17 10.48
C ASP A 402 20.64 -2.63 10.58
N ALA A 403 21.55 -2.95 11.51
CA ALA A 403 22.04 -4.32 11.70
C ALA A 403 20.90 -5.29 12.03
N ASN A 404 20.75 -6.34 11.21
CA ASN A 404 19.65 -7.31 11.25
C ASN A 404 18.26 -6.73 10.92
N ALA A 405 18.16 -5.52 10.35
CA ALA A 405 16.91 -5.00 9.79
C ALA A 405 16.37 -5.92 8.69
N THR A 406 15.06 -5.84 8.46
CA THR A 406 14.38 -6.51 7.34
C THR A 406 13.98 -5.46 6.32
N VAL A 407 14.55 -5.56 5.12
CA VAL A 407 14.11 -4.83 3.95
C VAL A 407 13.09 -5.70 3.22
N TYR A 408 11.85 -5.24 3.18
CA TYR A 408 10.76 -5.89 2.48
C TYR A 408 10.40 -5.08 1.23
N ALA A 409 10.48 -5.74 0.08
CA ALA A 409 10.01 -5.20 -1.20
C ALA A 409 8.78 -6.02 -1.62
N PRO A 410 7.59 -5.39 -1.76
CA PRO A 410 6.43 -6.07 -2.32
C PRO A 410 6.72 -6.63 -3.70
N TRP A 411 6.17 -7.80 -4.01
CA TRP A 411 6.35 -8.47 -5.29
C TRP A 411 6.03 -7.58 -6.50
N GLN A 412 5.04 -6.69 -6.36
CA GLN A 412 4.53 -5.78 -7.38
C GLN A 412 5.43 -4.55 -7.66
N CYS A 413 6.61 -4.44 -7.03
CA CYS A 413 7.62 -3.43 -7.36
C CYS A 413 8.33 -3.76 -8.68
N LEU A 414 7.74 -3.33 -9.81
CA LEU A 414 8.19 -3.61 -11.17
C LEU A 414 9.57 -3.03 -11.56
N SER A 415 10.02 -1.95 -10.90
CA SER A 415 11.21 -1.22 -11.30
C SER A 415 12.35 -1.38 -10.30
N ASP A 416 13.59 -1.52 -10.79
CA ASP A 416 14.82 -1.38 -9.99
C ASP A 416 14.91 -0.03 -9.25
N ASN A 417 14.14 0.97 -9.70
CA ASN A 417 14.03 2.28 -9.06
C ASN A 417 12.90 2.38 -8.02
N ASP A 418 12.10 1.33 -7.81
CA ASP A 418 11.00 1.34 -6.82
C ASP A 418 11.51 0.96 -5.42
N THR A 419 12.43 0.00 -5.33
CA THR A 419 13.16 -0.34 -4.10
C THR A 419 14.66 -0.41 -4.36
N ARG A 420 15.40 0.54 -3.77
CA ARG A 420 16.85 0.69 -3.82
C ARG A 420 17.40 0.91 -2.41
N LEU A 421 18.31 0.03 -1.98
CA LEU A 421 19.16 0.26 -0.83
C LEU A 421 20.47 0.90 -1.30
N ILE A 422 20.78 2.06 -0.74
CA ILE A 422 22.03 2.77 -0.99
C ILE A 422 23.04 2.33 0.07
N ILE A 423 24.15 1.77 -0.38
CA ILE A 423 25.24 1.37 0.51
C ILE A 423 26.21 2.55 0.66
N PRO A 424 26.46 3.06 1.87
CA PRO A 424 27.42 4.15 2.06
C PRO A 424 28.87 3.67 1.91
N ASP A 425 29.76 4.61 1.57
CA ASP A 425 31.21 4.36 1.47
C ASP A 425 31.87 4.03 2.84
N THR A 426 31.18 4.28 3.94
CA THR A 426 31.65 3.99 5.30
C THR A 426 31.53 2.48 5.61
N PRO A 427 32.61 1.80 6.06
CA PRO A 427 32.53 0.43 6.53
C PRO A 427 31.57 0.28 7.71
N PHE A 428 30.80 -0.81 7.72
CA PHE A 428 29.97 -1.21 8.85
C PHE A 428 30.75 -2.12 9.79
N PRO A 429 30.23 -2.40 11.01
CA PRO A 429 30.83 -3.38 11.91
C PRO A 429 30.96 -4.77 11.28
N GLU A 430 31.96 -5.54 11.72
CA GLU A 430 32.14 -6.93 11.30
C GLU A 430 30.90 -7.77 11.63
N GLY A 431 30.41 -8.53 10.66
CA GLY A 431 29.15 -9.29 10.78
C GLY A 431 27.87 -8.48 10.52
N PHE A 432 27.96 -7.21 10.09
CA PHE A 432 26.79 -6.46 9.65
C PHE A 432 26.07 -7.16 8.49
N CYS A 433 24.77 -7.40 8.67
CA CYS A 433 23.90 -7.90 7.62
C CYS A 433 22.51 -7.29 7.70
N VAL A 434 21.83 -7.25 6.56
CA VAL A 434 20.39 -6.96 6.46
C VAL A 434 19.67 -8.11 5.77
N ASN A 435 18.42 -8.33 6.14
CA ASN A 435 17.58 -9.37 5.59
C ASN A 435 16.77 -8.80 4.42
N LEU A 436 16.81 -9.45 3.26
CA LEU A 436 16.02 -9.07 2.09
C LEU A 436 14.86 -10.06 1.93
N VAL A 437 13.63 -9.55 1.80
CA VAL A 437 12.40 -10.33 1.73
C VAL A 437 11.48 -9.78 0.63
N SER A 438 10.82 -10.67 -0.09
CA SER A 438 9.69 -10.38 -0.99
C SER A 438 8.65 -11.49 -0.83
N ASP A 439 7.38 -11.17 -1.07
CA ASP A 439 6.24 -12.10 -0.98
C ASP A 439 5.99 -12.88 -2.28
N GLY A 440 6.77 -12.64 -3.33
CA GLY A 440 6.67 -13.34 -4.61
C GLY A 440 8.01 -13.63 -5.28
N LEU A 441 8.01 -13.69 -6.62
CA LEU A 441 9.22 -13.89 -7.42
C LEU A 441 9.87 -12.54 -7.71
N SER A 442 10.93 -12.19 -6.97
CA SER A 442 11.71 -10.97 -7.21
C SER A 442 13.19 -11.29 -7.51
N SER A 443 13.81 -10.47 -8.34
CA SER A 443 15.26 -10.40 -8.52
C SER A 443 15.86 -9.39 -7.54
N VAL A 444 16.97 -9.76 -6.90
CA VAL A 444 17.85 -8.80 -6.22
C VAL A 444 19.06 -8.56 -7.11
N SER A 445 19.36 -7.29 -7.42
CA SER A 445 20.56 -6.90 -8.14
C SER A 445 21.50 -6.08 -7.25
N ILE A 446 22.82 -6.20 -7.46
CA ILE A 446 23.82 -5.31 -6.84
C ILE A 446 24.47 -4.53 -7.99
N SER A 447 24.37 -3.19 -7.93
CA SER A 447 24.95 -2.30 -8.94
C SER A 447 26.48 -2.26 -8.84
N SER A 448 27.16 -1.84 -9.92
CA SER A 448 28.60 -1.57 -9.88
C SER A 448 28.99 -0.40 -8.97
N GLU A 449 28.02 0.43 -8.59
CA GLU A 449 28.19 1.56 -7.67
C GLU A 449 28.01 1.12 -6.20
N GLY A 450 27.42 -0.07 -5.97
CA GLY A 450 27.25 -0.70 -4.66
C GLY A 450 25.79 -0.74 -4.17
N ASP A 451 24.83 -0.17 -4.89
CA ASP A 451 23.42 -0.22 -4.51
C ASP A 451 22.83 -1.62 -4.63
N VAL A 452 21.80 -1.91 -3.84
CA VAL A 452 21.01 -3.13 -3.98
C VAL A 452 19.61 -2.79 -4.42
N THR A 453 19.19 -3.26 -5.60
CA THR A 453 17.81 -3.12 -6.08
C THR A 453 17.04 -4.40 -5.83
N ILE A 454 15.74 -4.26 -5.53
CA ILE A 454 14.81 -5.40 -5.42
C ILE A 454 13.63 -5.09 -6.32
N SER A 455 13.40 -5.95 -7.31
CA SER A 455 12.43 -5.72 -8.38
C SER A 455 11.76 -7.00 -8.85
N GLU A 456 10.53 -6.90 -9.33
CA GLU A 456 9.89 -7.97 -10.09
C GLU A 456 10.58 -8.14 -11.45
N PRO A 457 10.92 -9.37 -11.89
CA PRO A 457 11.23 -9.58 -13.30
C PRO A 457 9.99 -9.28 -14.16
N ALA A 458 10.20 -8.80 -15.38
CA ALA A 458 9.09 -8.58 -16.32
C ALA A 458 8.24 -9.84 -16.48
N TRP A 459 6.91 -9.69 -16.42
CA TRP A 459 5.95 -10.80 -16.35
C TRP A 459 6.23 -11.93 -17.35
N GLY A 460 6.30 -13.17 -16.85
CA GLY A 460 6.62 -14.37 -17.64
C GLY A 460 8.10 -14.55 -18.00
N SER A 461 9.00 -13.66 -17.58
CA SER A 461 10.44 -13.79 -17.83
C SER A 461 11.12 -14.74 -16.84
N VAL A 462 12.07 -15.53 -17.33
CA VAL A 462 12.99 -16.30 -16.47
C VAL A 462 14.05 -15.35 -15.89
N ILE A 463 14.30 -15.42 -14.58
CA ILE A 463 15.40 -14.69 -13.94
C ILE A 463 16.73 -15.25 -14.48
N THR A 464 17.35 -14.50 -15.39
CA THR A 464 18.63 -14.86 -16.06
C THR A 464 19.80 -14.02 -15.56
N ARG A 465 19.54 -12.97 -14.76
CA ARG A 465 20.56 -12.12 -14.14
C ARG A 465 20.26 -11.99 -12.64
N THR A 466 21.28 -12.35 -11.85
CA THR A 466 21.34 -12.24 -10.38
C THR A 466 20.41 -13.20 -9.60
N VAL A 467 20.59 -13.22 -8.27
CA VAL A 467 20.02 -14.22 -7.36
C VAL A 467 18.52 -13.98 -7.20
N ALA A 468 17.71 -15.02 -7.45
CA ALA A 468 16.27 -14.99 -7.20
C ALA A 468 15.96 -15.03 -5.69
N VAL A 469 14.98 -14.22 -5.28
CA VAL A 469 14.40 -14.21 -3.92
C VAL A 469 12.99 -14.79 -3.99
N SER A 470 12.86 -16.01 -4.51
CA SER A 470 11.57 -16.70 -4.62
C SER A 470 11.18 -17.32 -3.27
N GLY A 471 10.29 -16.66 -2.52
CA GLY A 471 9.67 -17.23 -1.32
C GLY A 471 10.63 -17.57 -0.17
N GLY A 472 11.79 -16.91 -0.09
CA GLY A 472 12.81 -17.19 0.92
C GLY A 472 13.57 -15.93 1.34
N LYS A 473 13.88 -15.84 2.63
CA LYS A 473 14.71 -14.79 3.22
C LYS A 473 16.14 -14.86 2.67
N LYS A 474 16.65 -13.77 2.10
CA LYS A 474 18.06 -13.61 1.75
C LYS A 474 18.78 -12.70 2.73
N GLN A 475 20.10 -12.83 2.83
CA GLN A 475 20.92 -11.95 3.66
C GLN A 475 21.99 -11.25 2.83
N LEU A 476 22.02 -9.93 2.92
CA LEU A 476 23.08 -9.09 2.38
C LEU A 476 24.09 -8.85 3.51
N ILE A 477 25.31 -9.35 3.35
CA ILE A 477 26.35 -9.42 4.39
C ILE A 477 27.58 -8.63 3.93
N GLN A 478 28.10 -7.72 4.75
CA GLN A 478 29.36 -7.04 4.43
C GLN A 478 30.53 -7.98 4.72
N ILE A 479 31.36 -8.25 3.70
CA ILE A 479 32.48 -9.20 3.79
C ILE A 479 33.86 -8.54 3.59
N GLY A 480 33.90 -7.29 3.09
CA GLY A 480 35.13 -6.54 2.88
C GLY A 480 35.32 -5.40 3.88
N LYS A 481 36.57 -5.20 4.33
CA LYS A 481 36.99 -4.08 5.19
C LYS A 481 36.96 -2.70 4.50
N ASN A 482 36.53 -2.65 3.23
CA ASN A 482 36.49 -1.47 2.36
C ASN A 482 35.11 -0.80 2.29
N GLY A 483 34.11 -1.30 3.04
CA GLY A 483 32.73 -0.82 2.97
C GLY A 483 31.91 -1.28 1.75
N LYS A 484 32.59 -1.67 0.67
CA LYS A 484 31.96 -1.90 -0.66
C LYS A 484 31.90 -3.37 -1.12
N THR A 485 32.53 -4.32 -0.42
CA THR A 485 32.42 -5.74 -0.79
C THR A 485 31.36 -6.46 0.04
N TRP A 486 30.31 -6.91 -0.64
CA TRP A 486 29.11 -7.51 -0.07
C TRP A 486 28.84 -8.89 -0.68
N LEU A 487 28.28 -9.77 0.13
CA LEU A 487 27.81 -11.10 -0.26
C LEU A 487 26.29 -11.18 -0.11
N LEU A 488 25.63 -11.79 -1.09
CA LEU A 488 24.22 -12.14 -1.00
C LEU A 488 24.11 -13.66 -0.75
N TYR A 489 23.50 -14.03 0.37
CA TYR A 489 23.36 -15.41 0.86
C TYR A 489 21.89 -15.84 0.87
#